data_AF-A0A947YPP9-F1
#
_entry.id   AF-A0A947YPP9-F1
#
_cell.length_a   1.000
_cell.length_b   1.000
_cell.length_c   1.000
_cell.angle_alpha   90.00
_cell.angle_beta   90.00
_cell.angle_gamma   90.00
#
_symmetry.space_group_name_H-M   'P 1'
#
loop_
_entity.id
_entity.type
_entity.pdbx_description
1 polymer ?
#
loop_
_entity_poly.entity_id
_entity_poly.type
_entity_poly.pdbx_seq_one_letter_code
_entity_poly.pdbx_strand_id
1 'polypeptide(L)'
;MLKSAAGQIFWGVIARYGLPFLLFAPSVVGIFVWSLFQSRQATNLYILTLGLLELYLLITSERGKKYIDKSKWSDKEVVLLQRYNLYFRYPFTSKSLSKALSLIQLMSFVWIPWLLYNRLWIQAIIMGLSYIEAGARAAELNPRFYLHDAVEKRHMLKYLQDMLTVDSICEKLSKSTSEDVLEPNKL
;
A
#
# COMPACT_ATOMS: atom_id res chain seq x y z
N MET A 1 12.25 -31.94 15.27
CA MET A 1 11.21 -31.35 14.39
C MET A 1 10.52 -30.18 15.09
N LEU A 2 11.24 -29.08 15.33
CA LEU A 2 10.65 -27.83 15.80
C LEU A 2 10.41 -26.95 14.57
N LYS A 3 9.22 -27.02 13.97
CA LYS A 3 8.73 -25.90 13.15
C LYS A 3 8.57 -24.74 14.14
N SER A 4 9.56 -23.85 14.16
CA SER A 4 9.59 -22.67 15.03
C SER A 4 8.21 -22.00 15.02
N ALA A 5 7.63 -21.78 16.21
CA ALA A 5 6.34 -21.12 16.37
C ALA A 5 6.29 -19.75 15.66
N ALA A 6 7.44 -19.08 15.53
CA ALA A 6 7.60 -17.86 14.74
C ALA A 6 7.30 -18.09 13.25
N GLY A 7 7.67 -19.26 12.70
CA GLY A 7 7.35 -19.66 11.34
C GLY A 7 5.84 -19.87 11.12
N GLN A 8 5.13 -20.48 12.07
CA GLN A 8 3.67 -20.66 11.95
C GLN A 8 2.91 -19.33 12.06
N ILE A 9 3.34 -18.40 12.92
CA ILE A 9 2.75 -17.07 13.02
C ILE A 9 3.03 -16.26 11.75
N PHE A 10 4.26 -16.31 11.23
CA PHE A 10 4.65 -15.64 9.99
C PHE A 10 3.87 -16.14 8.77
N TRP A 11 3.76 -17.46 8.61
CA TRP A 11 2.93 -18.07 7.56
C TRP A 11 1.43 -17.81 7.75
N GLY A 12 0.94 -17.75 8.99
CA GLY A 12 -0.44 -17.39 9.29
C GLY A 12 -0.78 -15.94 8.91
N VAL A 13 0.14 -15.00 9.15
CA VAL A 13 -0.02 -13.59 8.78
C VAL A 13 0.10 -13.41 7.25
N ILE A 14 1.04 -14.09 6.60
CA ILE A 14 1.19 -14.05 5.13
C ILE A 14 -0.01 -14.71 4.43
N ALA A 15 -0.49 -15.85 4.92
CA ALA A 15 -1.64 -16.52 4.35
C ALA A 15 -2.93 -15.69 4.55
N ARG A 16 -3.07 -15.02 5.69
CA ARG A 16 -4.28 -14.24 6.03
C ARG A 16 -4.29 -12.84 5.42
N TYR A 17 -3.12 -12.22 5.16
CA TYR A 17 -3.02 -10.84 4.67
C TYR A 17 -2.17 -10.65 3.41
N GLY A 18 -1.51 -11.68 2.88
CA GLY A 18 -0.70 -11.60 1.65
C GLY A 18 -1.32 -12.34 0.47
N LEU A 19 -1.98 -13.48 0.73
CA LEU A 19 -2.62 -14.32 -0.29
C LEU A 19 -3.67 -13.59 -1.15
N PRO A 20 -4.63 -12.81 -0.60
CA PRO A 20 -5.59 -12.09 -1.43
C PRO A 20 -4.93 -11.02 -2.33
N PHE A 21 -3.76 -10.49 -1.96
CA PHE A 21 -3.07 -9.47 -2.74
C PHE A 21 -2.21 -10.03 -3.86
N LEU A 22 -1.64 -11.22 -3.68
CA LEU A 22 -0.89 -11.91 -4.72
C LEU A 22 -1.81 -12.29 -5.90
N LEU A 23 -3.08 -12.55 -5.61
CA LEU A 23 -4.12 -12.81 -6.60
C LEU A 23 -4.73 -11.52 -7.20
N PHE A 24 -4.55 -10.37 -6.56
CA PHE A 24 -5.16 -9.11 -6.96
C PHE A 24 -4.51 -8.49 -8.21
N ALA A 25 -3.17 -8.44 -8.27
CA ALA A 25 -2.48 -7.91 -9.45
C ALA A 25 -2.79 -8.70 -10.75
N PRO A 26 -2.73 -10.04 -10.78
CA PRO A 26 -3.08 -10.79 -11.99
C PRO A 26 -4.57 -10.71 -12.32
N SER A 27 -5.46 -10.57 -11.33
CA SER A 27 -6.89 -10.37 -11.62
C SER A 27 -7.14 -9.03 -12.31
N VAL A 28 -6.47 -7.95 -11.91
CA VAL A 28 -6.54 -6.65 -12.59
C VAL A 28 -6.09 -6.74 -14.04
N VAL A 29 -4.96 -7.41 -14.31
CA VAL A 29 -4.46 -7.60 -15.69
C VAL A 29 -5.44 -8.45 -16.50
N GLY A 30 -6.00 -9.51 -15.93
CA GLY A 30 -7.00 -10.34 -16.58
C GLY A 30 -8.28 -9.56 -16.93
N ILE A 31 -8.76 -8.71 -16.02
CA ILE A 31 -9.94 -7.86 -16.28
C ILE A 31 -9.62 -6.81 -17.36
N PHE A 32 -8.41 -6.25 -17.37
CA PHE A 32 -7.96 -5.33 -18.43
C PHE A 32 -8.00 -6.03 -19.81
N VAL A 33 -7.42 -7.22 -19.94
CA VAL A 33 -7.44 -7.99 -21.20
C VAL A 33 -8.89 -8.33 -21.60
N TRP A 34 -9.73 -8.75 -20.65
CA TRP A 34 -11.15 -9.02 -20.92
C TRP A 34 -11.90 -7.78 -21.42
N SER A 35 -11.53 -6.59 -20.94
CA SER A 35 -12.14 -5.33 -21.36
C SER A 35 -11.94 -4.98 -22.83
N LEU A 36 -10.94 -5.58 -23.50
CA LEU A 36 -10.72 -5.40 -24.93
C LEU A 36 -11.84 -6.04 -25.76
N PHE A 37 -12.49 -7.09 -25.22
CA PHE A 37 -13.57 -7.81 -25.89
C PHE A 37 -14.96 -7.41 -25.38
N GLN A 38 -15.09 -7.18 -24.06
CA GLN A 38 -16.36 -6.83 -23.43
C GLN A 38 -16.19 -5.68 -22.44
N SER A 39 -15.96 -4.48 -22.98
CA SER A 39 -15.55 -3.31 -22.18
C SER A 39 -16.51 -2.96 -21.05
N ARG A 40 -17.83 -3.04 -21.26
CA ARG A 40 -18.81 -2.61 -20.24
C ARG A 40 -18.82 -3.51 -19.00
N GLN A 41 -18.85 -4.82 -19.19
CA GLN A 41 -18.92 -5.78 -18.06
C GLN A 41 -17.61 -5.82 -17.29
N ALA A 42 -16.49 -5.92 -18.00
CA ALA A 42 -15.16 -5.94 -17.41
C ALA A 42 -14.88 -4.66 -16.59
N THR A 43 -15.24 -3.49 -17.12
CA THR A 43 -15.01 -2.22 -16.42
C THR A 43 -15.88 -2.08 -15.18
N ASN A 44 -17.14 -2.53 -15.22
CA ASN A 44 -18.00 -2.53 -14.04
C ASN A 44 -17.45 -3.44 -12.93
N LEU A 45 -16.97 -4.64 -13.29
CA LEU A 45 -16.33 -5.54 -12.34
C LEU A 45 -15.04 -4.93 -11.77
N TYR A 46 -14.26 -4.25 -12.61
CA TYR A 46 -13.05 -3.56 -12.18
C TYR A 46 -13.37 -2.46 -11.16
N ILE A 47 -14.33 -1.58 -11.45
CA ILE A 47 -14.77 -0.51 -10.54
C ILE A 47 -15.26 -1.10 -9.22
N LEU A 48 -16.07 -2.17 -9.25
CA LEU A 48 -16.52 -2.85 -8.03
C LEU A 48 -15.35 -3.37 -7.20
N THR A 49 -14.39 -4.03 -7.85
CA THR A 49 -13.20 -4.59 -7.20
C THR A 49 -12.33 -3.49 -6.59
N LEU A 50 -12.17 -2.37 -7.29
CA LEU A 50 -11.42 -1.21 -6.82
C LEU A 50 -12.12 -0.54 -5.61
N GLY A 51 -13.45 -0.38 -5.66
CA GLY A 51 -14.23 0.12 -4.53
C GLY A 51 -14.14 -0.77 -3.28
N LEU A 52 -14.15 -2.09 -3.45
CA LEU A 52 -13.91 -3.04 -2.35
C LEU A 52 -12.50 -2.92 -1.77
N LEU A 53 -11.49 -2.74 -2.63
CA LEU A 53 -10.10 -2.51 -2.18
C LEU A 53 -10.01 -1.21 -1.38
N GLU A 54 -10.58 -0.11 -1.87
CA GLU A 54 -10.56 1.18 -1.19
C GLU A 54 -11.25 1.12 0.17
N LEU A 55 -12.41 0.46 0.24
CA LEU A 55 -13.13 0.23 1.48
C LEU A 55 -12.28 -0.58 2.47
N TYR A 56 -11.62 -1.63 1.99
CA TYR A 56 -10.69 -2.42 2.81
C TYR A 56 -9.54 -1.56 3.37
N LEU A 57 -8.93 -0.71 2.53
CA LEU A 57 -7.85 0.19 2.94
C LEU A 57 -8.31 1.23 3.96
N LEU A 58 -9.53 1.77 3.81
CA LEU A 58 -10.11 2.71 4.77
C LEU A 58 -10.32 2.05 6.13
N ILE A 59 -10.95 0.87 6.17
CA ILE A 59 -11.20 0.13 7.40
C ILE A 59 -9.89 -0.22 8.11
N THR A 60 -8.87 -0.66 7.36
CA THR A 60 -7.58 -1.04 7.93
C THR A 60 -6.77 0.17 8.41
N SER A 61 -6.83 1.29 7.70
CA SER A 61 -6.21 2.56 8.10
C SER A 61 -6.80 3.10 9.41
N GLU A 62 -8.12 3.13 9.56
CA GLU A 62 -8.74 3.65 10.80
C GLU A 62 -8.40 2.80 12.03
N ARG A 63 -8.37 1.47 11.87
CA ARG A 63 -7.99 0.56 12.96
C ARG A 63 -6.52 0.71 13.37
N GLY A 64 -5.65 1.18 12.48
CA GLY A 64 -4.23 1.38 12.75
C GLY A 64 -3.92 2.57 13.66
N LYS A 65 -4.72 3.64 13.61
CA LYS A 65 -4.45 4.90 14.34
C LYS A 65 -4.56 4.76 15.86
N LYS A 66 -5.27 3.75 16.37
CA LYS A 66 -5.59 3.59 17.80
C LYS A 66 -4.45 3.00 18.66
N TYR A 67 -3.38 2.50 18.07
CA TYR A 67 -2.36 1.70 18.77
C TYR A 67 -0.98 2.37 18.92
N ILE A 68 -0.86 3.67 18.66
CA ILE A 68 0.43 4.37 18.75
C ILE A 68 0.62 4.93 20.16
N ASP A 69 1.55 4.33 20.90
CA ASP A 69 1.98 4.82 22.21
C ASP A 69 2.80 6.12 22.04
N LYS A 70 2.22 7.25 22.48
CA LYS A 70 2.83 8.57 22.33
C LYS A 70 4.03 8.80 23.25
N SER A 71 4.23 7.97 24.28
CA SER A 71 5.31 8.16 25.26
C SER A 71 6.70 7.83 24.71
N LYS A 72 6.77 6.96 23.70
CA LYS A 72 8.04 6.43 23.14
C LYS A 72 8.59 7.26 21.97
N TRP A 73 7.79 8.15 21.38
CA TRP A 73 8.10 8.79 20.10
C TRP A 73 8.00 10.31 20.19
N SER A 74 8.83 11.02 19.41
CA SER A 74 8.72 12.49 19.29
C SER A 74 7.43 12.90 18.60
N ASP A 75 6.89 14.08 18.89
CA ASP A 75 5.66 14.59 18.25
C ASP A 75 5.70 14.52 16.72
N LYS A 76 6.86 14.82 16.12
CA LYS A 76 7.07 14.70 14.67
C LYS A 76 6.98 13.26 14.17
N GLU A 77 7.55 12.32 14.92
CA GLU A 77 7.51 10.89 14.60
C GLU A 77 6.09 10.35 14.75
N VAL A 78 5.35 10.78 15.77
CA VAL A 78 3.94 10.39 16.00
C VAL A 78 3.07 10.80 14.82
N VAL A 79 3.23 12.03 14.28
CA VAL A 79 2.50 12.50 13.10
C VAL A 79 2.76 11.60 11.89
N LEU A 80 4.02 11.23 11.63
CA LEU A 80 4.38 10.36 10.51
C LEU A 80 3.95 8.91 10.73
N LEU A 81 4.02 8.39 11.95
CA LEU A 81 3.50 7.08 12.32
C LEU A 81 1.99 6.99 12.13
N GLN A 82 1.25 8.06 12.46
CA GLN A 82 -0.19 8.13 12.23
C GLN A 82 -0.55 8.25 10.75
N ARG A 83 0.22 9.05 9.99
CA ARG A 83 0.03 9.24 8.55
C ARG A 83 0.33 7.96 7.76
N TYR A 84 1.43 7.27 8.08
CA TYR A 84 1.89 6.08 7.35
C TYR A 84 1.68 4.79 8.16
N ASN A 85 0.59 4.72 8.91
CA ASN A 85 0.34 3.63 9.86
C ASN A 85 0.31 2.24 9.20
N LEU A 86 -0.23 2.13 7.98
CA LEU A 86 -0.29 0.89 7.22
C LEU A 86 1.11 0.40 6.86
N TYR A 87 2.00 1.31 6.44
CA TYR A 87 3.37 0.98 6.08
C TYR A 87 4.15 0.44 7.28
N PHE A 88 4.07 1.11 8.43
CA PHE A 88 4.80 0.67 9.62
C PHE A 88 4.21 -0.60 10.25
N ARG A 89 2.89 -0.81 10.14
CA ARG A 89 2.22 -2.00 10.68
C ARG A 89 2.41 -3.24 9.79
N TYR A 90 2.38 -3.08 8.47
CA TYR A 90 2.45 -4.18 7.50
C TYR A 90 3.41 -3.87 6.35
N PRO A 91 4.73 -3.80 6.62
CA PRO A 91 5.72 -3.28 5.65
C PRO A 91 5.77 -4.06 4.33
N PHE A 92 5.57 -5.39 4.37
CA PHE A 92 5.54 -6.21 3.16
C PHE A 92 4.27 -5.98 2.34
N THR A 93 3.11 -5.98 3.00
CA THR A 93 1.81 -5.80 2.33
C THR A 93 1.70 -4.40 1.72
N SER A 94 2.12 -3.36 2.43
CA SER A 94 2.04 -1.98 1.93
C SER A 94 2.95 -1.74 0.73
N LYS A 95 4.15 -2.34 0.70
CA LYS A 95 5.03 -2.27 -0.49
C LYS A 95 4.41 -2.96 -1.70
N SER A 96 3.82 -4.15 -1.53
CA SER A 96 3.14 -4.86 -2.62
C SER A 96 1.90 -4.12 -3.12
N LEU A 97 1.11 -3.54 -2.20
CA LEU A 97 -0.04 -2.70 -2.53
C LEU A 97 0.36 -1.44 -3.29
N SER A 98 1.42 -0.77 -2.85
CA SER A 98 1.95 0.41 -3.54
C SER A 98 2.32 0.06 -4.99
N LYS A 99 3.02 -1.06 -5.22
CA LYS A 99 3.33 -1.54 -6.57
C LYS A 99 2.07 -1.88 -7.39
N ALA A 100 1.09 -2.54 -6.78
CA ALA A 100 -0.16 -2.90 -7.45
C ALA A 100 -0.96 -1.64 -7.86
N LEU A 101 -1.03 -0.62 -6.99
CA LEU A 101 -1.66 0.66 -7.28
C LEU A 101 -0.92 1.42 -8.38
N SER A 102 0.41 1.42 -8.39
CA SER A 102 1.19 2.01 -9.49
C SER A 102 0.95 1.29 -10.82
N LEU A 103 0.81 -0.05 -10.80
CA LEU A 103 0.46 -0.82 -12.00
C LEU A 103 -0.96 -0.48 -12.48
N ILE A 104 -1.92 -0.41 -11.57
CA ILE A 104 -3.28 0.06 -11.85
C ILE A 104 -3.24 1.44 -12.51
N GLN A 105 -2.49 2.38 -11.93
CA GLN A 105 -2.36 3.73 -12.44
C GLN A 105 -1.82 3.73 -13.88
N LEU A 106 -0.78 2.95 -14.16
CA LEU A 106 -0.23 2.79 -15.50
C LEU A 106 -1.25 2.18 -16.48
N MET A 107 -1.98 1.14 -16.06
CA MET A 107 -3.00 0.50 -16.89
C MET A 107 -4.17 1.45 -17.17
N SER A 108 -4.65 2.18 -16.16
CA SER A 108 -5.71 3.17 -16.29
C SER A 108 -5.33 4.26 -17.29
N PHE A 109 -4.06 4.66 -17.38
CA PHE A 109 -3.61 5.63 -18.38
C PHE A 109 -3.88 5.18 -19.82
N VAL A 110 -3.68 3.89 -20.12
CA VAL A 110 -3.98 3.31 -21.45
C VAL A 110 -5.48 3.01 -21.60
N TRP A 111 -6.12 2.59 -20.52
CA TRP A 111 -7.50 2.13 -20.53
C TRP A 111 -8.52 3.28 -20.63
N ILE A 112 -8.22 4.46 -20.07
CA ILE A 112 -9.11 5.62 -20.13
C ILE A 112 -9.37 6.05 -21.60
N PRO A 113 -8.35 6.29 -22.45
CA PRO A 113 -8.56 6.56 -23.88
C PRO A 113 -9.39 5.48 -24.58
N TRP A 114 -9.15 4.21 -24.25
CA TRP A 114 -9.91 3.08 -24.81
C TRP A 114 -11.40 3.12 -24.44
N LEU A 115 -11.73 3.44 -23.18
CA LEU A 115 -13.12 3.60 -22.76
C LEU A 115 -13.80 4.81 -23.43
N LEU A 116 -13.07 5.91 -23.61
CA LEU A 116 -13.57 7.09 -24.32
C LEU A 116 -13.87 6.76 -25.79
N TYR A 117 -13.00 5.99 -26.45
CA TYR A 117 -13.22 5.50 -27.82
C TYR A 117 -14.52 4.67 -27.93
N ASN A 118 -14.77 3.80 -26.94
CA ASN A 118 -15.98 2.97 -26.86
C ASN A 118 -17.22 3.73 -26.33
N ARG A 119 -17.15 5.07 -26.20
CA ARG A 119 -18.25 5.94 -25.71
C ARG A 119 -18.71 5.64 -24.27
N LEU A 120 -17.87 5.02 -23.46
CA LEU A 120 -18.12 4.70 -22.05
C LEU A 120 -17.67 5.84 -21.12
N TRP A 121 -18.27 7.02 -21.30
CA TRP A 121 -17.85 8.27 -20.65
C TRP A 121 -17.90 8.21 -19.12
N ILE A 122 -18.98 7.66 -18.56
CA ILE A 122 -19.17 7.59 -17.10
C ILE A 122 -18.08 6.73 -16.48
N GLN A 123 -17.79 5.56 -17.08
CA GLN A 123 -16.75 4.67 -16.60
C GLN A 123 -15.36 5.30 -16.73
N ALA A 124 -15.09 6.02 -17.83
CA ALA A 124 -13.83 6.72 -18.02
C ALA A 124 -13.61 7.81 -16.96
N ILE A 125 -14.65 8.56 -16.59
CA ILE A 125 -14.58 9.56 -15.51
C ILE A 125 -14.28 8.90 -14.17
N ILE A 126 -15.02 7.85 -13.81
CA ILE A 126 -14.79 7.11 -12.55
C ILE A 126 -13.35 6.58 -12.51
N MET A 127 -12.87 5.97 -13.59
CA MET A 127 -11.52 5.43 -13.66
C MET A 127 -10.44 6.52 -13.63
N GLY A 128 -10.72 7.70 -14.19
CA GLY A 128 -9.85 8.87 -14.09
C GLY A 128 -9.74 9.41 -12.65
N LEU A 129 -10.84 9.41 -11.90
CA LEU A 129 -10.79 9.76 -10.47
C LEU A 129 -9.99 8.73 -9.68
N SER A 130 -10.26 7.44 -9.90
CA SER A 130 -9.52 6.34 -9.28
C SER A 130 -8.02 6.37 -9.61
N TYR A 131 -7.63 6.84 -10.80
CA TYR A 131 -6.22 7.02 -11.19
C TYR A 131 -5.51 8.02 -10.27
N ILE A 132 -6.15 9.16 -9.96
CA ILE A 132 -5.58 10.20 -9.11
C ILE A 132 -5.48 9.68 -7.66
N GLU A 133 -6.54 9.06 -7.16
CA GLU A 133 -6.56 8.50 -5.80
C GLU A 133 -5.54 7.38 -5.62
N ALA A 134 -5.42 6.47 -6.59
CA ALA A 134 -4.46 5.37 -6.55
C ALA A 134 -3.02 5.90 -6.44
N GLY A 135 -2.68 6.97 -7.17
CA GLY A 135 -1.37 7.61 -7.09
C GLY A 135 -1.06 8.18 -5.70
N ALA A 136 -2.02 8.91 -5.11
CA ALA A 136 -1.87 9.45 -3.76
C ALA A 136 -1.70 8.33 -2.71
N ARG A 137 -2.55 7.29 -2.77
CA ARG A 137 -2.49 6.15 -1.84
C ARG A 137 -1.23 5.31 -2.03
N ALA A 138 -0.74 5.15 -3.26
CA ALA A 138 0.50 4.43 -3.53
C ALA A 138 1.71 5.08 -2.84
N ALA A 139 1.74 6.41 -2.80
CA ALA A 139 2.77 7.18 -2.08
C ALA A 139 2.66 7.01 -0.56
N GLU A 140 1.44 7.00 -0.01
CA GLU A 140 1.20 6.77 1.42
C GLU A 140 1.57 5.35 1.87
N LEU A 141 1.39 4.36 1.00
CA LEU A 141 1.69 2.96 1.30
C LEU A 141 3.18 2.63 1.24
N ASN A 142 4.00 3.45 0.59
CA ASN A 142 5.46 3.24 0.54
C ASN A 142 6.21 4.56 0.64
N PRO A 143 6.09 5.28 1.78
CA PRO A 143 6.62 6.63 1.93
C PRO A 143 8.12 6.67 1.71
N ARG A 144 8.85 5.63 2.11
CA ARG A 144 10.31 5.56 1.93
C ARG A 144 10.69 5.67 0.46
N PHE A 145 10.12 4.83 -0.41
CA PHE A 145 10.45 4.90 -1.85
C PHE A 145 10.10 6.26 -2.47
N TYR A 146 8.93 6.81 -2.17
CA TYR A 146 8.46 8.05 -2.77
C TYR A 146 9.16 9.30 -2.22
N LEU A 147 9.51 9.32 -0.93
CA LEU A 147 10.28 10.42 -0.33
C LEU A 147 11.72 10.43 -0.86
N HIS A 148 12.37 9.26 -0.98
CA HIS A 148 13.68 9.18 -1.63
C HIS A 148 13.62 9.60 -3.10
N ASP A 149 12.62 9.14 -3.87
CA ASP A 149 12.46 9.55 -5.27
C ASP A 149 12.26 11.08 -5.40
N ALA A 150 11.45 11.67 -4.52
CA ALA A 150 11.19 13.11 -4.52
C ALA A 150 12.43 13.94 -4.14
N VAL A 151 13.23 13.51 -3.18
CA VAL A 151 14.41 14.24 -2.71
C VAL A 151 15.60 14.02 -3.65
N GLU A 152 15.90 12.77 -4.00
CA GLU A 152 17.10 12.41 -4.76
C GLU A 152 16.95 12.67 -6.25
N LYS A 153 15.79 12.34 -6.85
CA LYS A 153 15.59 12.48 -8.30
C LYS A 153 14.88 13.76 -8.69
N ARG A 154 13.97 14.26 -7.84
CA ARG A 154 13.18 15.47 -8.13
C ARG A 154 13.64 16.72 -7.36
N HIS A 155 14.70 16.60 -6.55
CA HIS A 155 15.31 17.68 -5.78
C HIS A 155 14.34 18.48 -4.89
N MET A 156 13.27 17.84 -4.42
CA MET A 156 12.25 18.50 -3.59
C MET A 156 12.68 18.52 -2.11
N LEU A 157 13.53 19.48 -1.75
CA LEU A 157 14.10 19.64 -0.40
C LEU A 157 13.06 19.77 0.73
N LYS A 158 11.82 20.18 0.40
CA LYS A 158 10.70 20.23 1.36
C LYS A 158 10.43 18.88 2.04
N TYR A 159 10.71 17.77 1.36
CA TYR A 159 10.47 16.41 1.88
C TYR A 159 11.67 15.79 2.59
N LEU A 160 12.82 16.48 2.64
CA LEU A 160 14.05 15.93 3.21
C LEU A 160 13.91 15.64 4.71
N GLN A 161 13.25 16.52 5.45
CA GLN A 161 13.03 16.31 6.88
C GLN A 161 12.10 15.11 7.15
N ASP A 162 11.05 14.94 6.33
CA ASP A 162 10.13 13.80 6.44
C ASP A 162 10.86 12.48 6.08
N MET A 163 11.72 12.50 5.06
CA MET A 163 12.55 11.36 4.66
C MET A 163 13.45 10.89 5.81
N LEU A 164 14.23 11.80 6.39
CA LEU A 164 15.13 11.49 7.52
C LEU A 164 14.36 10.97 8.74
N THR A 165 13.18 11.52 9.00
CA THR A 165 12.35 11.08 10.13
C THR A 165 11.79 9.67 9.90
N VAL A 166 11.33 9.35 8.69
CA VAL A 166 10.88 8.01 8.32
C VAL A 166 12.01 6.99 8.44
N ASP A 167 13.23 7.32 8.00
CA ASP A 167 14.39 6.46 8.14
C ASP A 167 14.77 6.23 9.62
N SER A 168 14.77 7.28 10.45
CA SER A 168 14.97 7.18 11.90
C SER A 168 13.97 6.21 12.56
N ILE A 169 12.68 6.32 12.20
CA ILE A 169 11.65 5.40 12.71
C ILE A 169 11.94 3.96 12.28
N CYS A 170 12.32 3.75 11.02
CA CYS A 170 12.64 2.41 10.52
C CYS A 170 13.85 1.81 11.24
N GLU A 171 14.88 2.61 11.51
CA GLU A 171 16.06 2.19 12.26
C GLU A 171 15.70 1.80 13.70
N LYS A 172 14.94 2.65 14.41
CA LYS A 172 14.45 2.37 15.77
C LYS A 172 13.61 1.09 15.84
N LEU A 173 12.71 0.89 14.87
CA LEU A 173 11.91 -0.34 14.79
C LEU A 173 12.80 -1.57 14.56
N SER A 174 13.77 -1.47 13.65
CA SER A 174 14.71 -2.58 13.38
C SER A 174 15.55 -2.96 14.61
N LYS A 175 16.03 -1.97 15.36
CA LYS A 175 16.80 -2.16 16.61
C LYS A 175 15.96 -2.84 17.70
N SER A 176 14.72 -2.37 17.91
CA SER A 176 13.82 -3.00 18.89
C SER A 176 13.52 -4.47 18.56
N THR A 177 13.33 -4.80 17.27
CA THR A 177 13.12 -6.19 16.86
C THR A 177 14.37 -7.06 17.09
N SER A 178 15.59 -6.51 16.97
CA SER A 178 16.81 -7.27 17.26
C SER A 178 17.06 -7.48 18.76
N GLU A 179 16.66 -6.53 19.61
CA GLU A 179 16.80 -6.64 21.08
C GLU A 179 15.84 -7.70 21.64
N ASP A 180 14.59 -7.74 21.17
CA ASP A 180 13.60 -8.76 21.56
C ASP A 180 14.02 -10.18 21.18
N VAL A 181 14.84 -10.33 20.13
CA VAL A 181 15.37 -11.64 19.68
C VAL A 181 16.57 -12.11 20.51
N LEU A 182 17.25 -11.20 21.21
CA LEU A 182 18.44 -11.49 22.02
C LEU A 182 18.15 -11.77 23.50
N GLU A 183 16.94 -11.51 24.00
CA GLU A 183 16.48 -11.94 25.33
C GLU A 183 15.43 -13.08 25.30
N PRO A 184 15.69 -14.27 24.72
CA PRO A 184 14.73 -15.38 24.78
C PRO A 184 14.69 -16.10 26.15
N ASN A 185 15.47 -15.67 27.15
CA ASN A 185 15.77 -16.47 28.35
C ASN A 185 15.66 -15.71 29.68
N LYS A 186 14.62 -14.86 29.81
CA LYS A 186 14.15 -14.32 31.11
C LYS A 186 12.67 -14.61 31.28
N LEU A 187 12.34 -15.90 31.42
CA LEU A 187 11.10 -16.39 32.02
C LEU A 187 11.46 -17.52 32.98
#